data_AF-A0A388M2K6-F1
#
_entry.id   AF-A0A388M2K6-F1
#
_cell.length_a   1.000
_cell.length_b   1.000
_cell.length_c   1.000
_cell.angle_alpha   90.00
_cell.angle_beta   90.00
_cell.angle_gamma   90.00
#
_symmetry.space_group_name_H-M   'P 1'
#
loop_
_entity.id
_entity.type
_entity.pdbx_description
1 polymer ?
#
loop_
_entity_poly.entity_id
_entity_poly.type
_entity_poly.pdbx_seq_one_letter_code
_entity_poly.pdbx_strand_id
1 'polypeptide(L)'
;MALVARAAHCQAMVASTAGGGALAAGDVSPDHRTSSAIPPPRCRQFSGLKGVMMAPRDNKSTNLGLSDDVADSASLSTAIGRSPAQRRRRGRGSSARICAVMVDTETTKSGVRVVRIGTRGSPLALAQAYQTRDRLKQSHPELREEGAIEIVVIKTTGDKILNQPLADIGGKGLFTKEVDDALMSSEVDIGVHSMKDVPTYLPEGMILPCNLPREDVRDAFICPTVSSLAELPAGSLVGSASLRRQSQILHKYPSLKVVNFRGNVQTRLKKLSEGVVAATLLALAGLKRLDMADTATSILSTDDMLPAIAQGAIGIACREGDEVIERYLASLNHEDTRLAVACERAFLAVLDGSCRTPIAGLAVRTEDGGCSFRGLVASPDGKRVLETSRQCSYTFEDMIAAGKDAAGELLKSAGPDFFNWS
;
A
#
# COMPACT_ATOMS: atom_id res chain seq x y z
N MET A 1 -35.41 1.42 35.91
CA MET A 1 -35.55 1.25 37.37
C MET A 1 -34.21 0.85 37.94
N ALA A 2 -33.81 1.54 38.99
CA ALA A 2 -32.50 1.47 39.64
C ALA A 2 -32.36 0.28 40.61
N LEU A 3 -31.15 0.17 41.18
CA LEU A 3 -30.65 -0.61 42.33
C LEU A 3 -30.07 -2.02 42.02
N VAL A 4 -28.76 -2.31 42.22
CA VAL A 4 -27.93 -2.39 43.49
C VAL A 4 -28.29 -3.67 44.27
N ALA A 5 -27.43 -4.57 44.77
CA ALA A 5 -25.97 -4.67 44.98
C ALA A 5 -25.56 -6.09 45.47
N ARG A 6 -24.23 -6.28 45.60
CA ARG A 6 -23.40 -7.09 46.56
C ARG A 6 -22.50 -8.11 45.85
N ALA A 7 -21.16 -8.04 45.82
CA ALA A 7 -20.07 -7.70 46.77
C ALA A 7 -19.53 -8.90 47.58
N ALA A 8 -18.24 -9.23 47.35
CA ALA A 8 -17.27 -9.82 48.29
C ALA A 8 -15.86 -9.60 47.69
N HIS A 9 -15.07 -8.60 48.10
CA HIS A 9 -14.10 -8.55 49.22
C HIS A 9 -12.90 -9.52 49.14
N CYS A 10 -11.73 -8.95 48.83
CA CYS A 10 -10.48 -9.23 49.55
C CYS A 10 -9.57 -7.98 49.50
N GLN A 11 -9.23 -7.44 50.67
CA GLN A 11 -8.32 -6.33 50.91
C GLN A 11 -7.06 -6.85 51.61
N ALA A 12 -5.89 -6.30 51.29
CA ALA A 12 -4.83 -6.04 52.26
C ALA A 12 -3.86 -4.93 51.76
N MET A 13 -3.99 -3.75 52.41
CA MET A 13 -2.94 -2.83 52.94
C MET A 13 -1.61 -2.62 52.17
N VAL A 14 -1.18 -1.44 51.69
CA VAL A 14 -0.92 -0.07 52.25
C VAL A 14 0.35 0.07 53.12
N ALA A 15 1.34 0.83 52.59
CA ALA A 15 2.16 1.89 53.23
C ALA A 15 3.10 2.49 52.14
N SER A 16 3.00 3.74 51.65
CA SER A 16 3.20 5.09 52.23
C SER A 16 4.65 5.47 52.58
N THR A 17 5.22 6.43 51.82
CA THR A 17 6.09 7.59 52.16
C THR A 17 6.67 8.13 50.83
N ALA A 18 6.38 9.32 50.29
CA ALA A 18 6.44 10.73 50.73
C ALA A 18 7.84 11.40 50.68
N GLY A 19 7.95 12.46 49.87
CA GLY A 19 9.03 13.49 49.84
C GLY A 19 10.09 13.26 48.75
N GLY A 20 10.49 14.18 47.86
CA GLY A 20 10.35 15.64 47.78
C GLY A 20 11.75 16.27 47.58
N GLY A 21 11.93 17.15 46.57
CA GLY A 21 12.97 18.20 46.58
C GLY A 21 14.16 18.12 45.61
N ALA A 22 14.01 18.76 44.44
CA ALA A 22 14.84 19.80 43.81
C ALA A 22 16.39 19.91 43.98
N LEU A 23 17.02 20.14 42.80
CA LEU A 23 18.06 21.12 42.43
C LEU A 23 19.59 20.82 42.57
N ALA A 24 20.25 21.14 41.44
CA ALA A 24 21.55 21.83 41.25
C ALA A 24 22.85 21.02 40.99
N ALA A 25 23.29 21.20 39.73
CA ALA A 25 24.64 21.37 39.16
C ALA A 25 25.90 21.19 40.03
N GLY A 26 26.91 20.57 39.42
CA GLY A 26 28.32 20.66 39.82
C GLY A 26 29.22 19.80 38.94
N ASP A 27 29.92 20.45 38.00
CA ASP A 27 31.09 19.91 37.28
C ASP A 27 32.16 19.38 38.24
N VAL A 28 32.96 18.40 37.75
CA VAL A 28 34.43 18.30 37.82
C VAL A 28 34.87 16.85 37.49
N SER A 29 35.46 16.68 36.30
CA SER A 29 36.48 15.64 35.99
C SER A 29 37.86 16.14 36.46
N PRO A 30 38.96 15.35 36.60
CA PRO A 30 39.31 14.15 35.80
C PRO A 30 40.01 13.00 36.59
N ASP A 31 40.17 11.80 36.00
CA ASP A 31 41.44 11.37 35.38
C ASP A 31 41.53 9.85 35.05
N HIS A 32 42.20 9.61 33.92
CA HIS A 32 43.09 8.49 33.55
C HIS A 32 42.64 7.03 33.30
N ARG A 33 42.79 6.66 32.00
CA ARG A 33 43.45 5.47 31.39
C ARG A 33 42.79 4.09 31.67
N THR A 34 42.63 3.15 30.73
CA THR A 34 43.45 2.65 29.60
C THR A 34 42.62 1.77 28.64
N SER A 35 42.98 1.79 27.35
CA SER A 35 43.12 0.64 26.42
C SER A 35 41.95 -0.33 26.14
N SER A 36 41.43 -0.28 24.90
CA SER A 36 41.64 -1.36 23.91
C SER A 36 41.06 -0.99 22.54
N ALA A 37 41.92 -0.77 21.55
CA ALA A 37 41.54 -0.56 20.15
C ALA A 37 41.49 -1.91 19.42
N ILE A 38 40.36 -2.19 18.75
CA ILE A 38 40.16 -3.33 17.86
C ILE A 38 40.33 -2.82 16.41
N PRO A 39 41.20 -3.41 15.57
CA PRO A 39 41.39 -2.96 14.20
C PRO A 39 40.32 -3.55 13.25
N PRO A 40 39.99 -2.86 12.13
CA PRO A 40 38.98 -3.32 11.18
C PRO A 40 39.52 -4.45 10.26
N PRO A 41 38.64 -5.33 9.73
CA PRO A 41 39.09 -6.45 8.90
C PRO A 41 39.48 -6.01 7.49
N ARG A 42 40.54 -6.64 6.98
CA ARG A 42 41.14 -6.42 5.67
C ARG A 42 40.26 -6.95 4.54
N CYS A 43 40.15 -6.13 3.50
CA CYS A 43 39.57 -6.43 2.20
C CYS A 43 40.39 -7.52 1.47
N ARG A 44 39.76 -8.63 1.08
CA ARG A 44 40.39 -9.64 0.20
C ARG A 44 40.11 -9.29 -1.26
N GLN A 45 41.19 -9.02 -1.98
CA GLN A 45 41.24 -8.96 -3.43
C GLN A 45 40.92 -10.33 -4.02
N PHE A 46 40.01 -10.38 -4.99
CA PHE A 46 39.94 -11.47 -5.96
C PHE A 46 40.27 -10.91 -7.34
N SER A 47 41.41 -11.35 -7.86
CA SER A 47 41.89 -11.12 -9.21
C SER A 47 41.35 -12.18 -10.17
N GLY A 48 40.89 -11.74 -11.33
CA GLY A 48 41.10 -12.46 -12.59
C GLY A 48 39.94 -13.30 -13.10
N LEU A 49 39.25 -12.79 -14.13
CA LEU A 49 38.96 -13.55 -15.35
C LEU A 49 38.71 -12.56 -16.51
N LYS A 50 39.61 -12.61 -17.49
CA LYS A 50 39.48 -12.09 -18.86
C LYS A 50 38.18 -12.67 -19.45
N GLY A 51 37.30 -11.96 -20.16
CA GLY A 51 37.53 -11.04 -21.27
C GLY A 51 37.10 -11.74 -22.56
N VAL A 52 35.91 -11.42 -23.10
CA VAL A 52 35.58 -11.55 -24.54
C VAL A 52 34.61 -10.43 -24.92
N MET A 53 35.09 -9.56 -25.82
CA MET A 53 34.34 -8.55 -26.57
C MET A 53 33.49 -9.21 -27.66
N MET A 54 32.26 -8.74 -27.86
CA MET A 54 31.67 -8.64 -29.19
C MET A 54 30.78 -7.39 -29.28
N ALA A 55 31.06 -6.56 -30.28
CA ALA A 55 30.23 -5.46 -30.75
C ALA A 55 29.92 -5.70 -32.26
N PRO A 56 29.14 -4.84 -32.93
CA PRO A 56 27.73 -5.06 -33.25
C PRO A 56 27.51 -5.44 -34.73
N ARG A 57 26.29 -5.86 -35.07
CA ARG A 57 25.84 -5.95 -36.47
C ARG A 57 24.77 -4.91 -36.74
N ASP A 58 25.08 -4.03 -37.68
CA ASP A 58 24.15 -3.22 -38.45
C ASP A 58 23.18 -4.11 -39.25
N ASN A 59 21.92 -3.69 -39.39
CA ASN A 59 21.34 -3.63 -40.74
C ASN A 59 20.22 -2.59 -40.84
N LYS A 60 20.18 -1.97 -42.01
CA LYS A 60 19.41 -0.80 -42.42
C LYS A 60 17.95 -1.12 -42.79
N SER A 61 17.13 -0.07 -42.67
CA SER A 61 16.09 0.42 -43.61
C SER A 61 15.03 -0.55 -44.16
N THR A 62 13.75 -0.16 -44.05
CA THR A 62 12.96 0.33 -45.20
C THR A 62 11.71 1.09 -44.72
N ASN A 63 11.53 2.30 -45.26
CA ASN A 63 10.26 3.03 -45.36
C ASN A 63 9.26 2.24 -46.22
N LEU A 64 7.97 2.38 -45.94
CA LEU A 64 6.90 2.47 -46.94
C LEU A 64 5.68 3.13 -46.25
N GLY A 65 5.27 4.28 -46.79
CA GLY A 65 4.05 4.99 -46.41
C GLY A 65 2.84 4.52 -47.20
N LEU A 66 1.83 5.40 -47.21
CA LEU A 66 0.47 5.31 -47.79
C LEU A 66 -0.55 4.75 -46.79
N SER A 67 -1.73 5.33 -46.59
CA SER A 67 -2.36 6.56 -47.09
C SER A 67 -3.65 6.74 -46.29
N ASP A 68 -4.09 7.99 -46.14
CA ASP A 68 -5.43 8.38 -45.72
C ASP A 68 -6.50 7.73 -46.61
N ASP A 69 -7.65 7.40 -46.03
CA ASP A 69 -8.94 7.63 -46.70
C ASP A 69 -10.08 7.72 -45.68
N VAL A 70 -10.67 8.91 -45.67
CA VAL A 70 -11.89 9.29 -44.98
C VAL A 70 -13.06 8.98 -45.92
N ALA A 71 -14.06 8.25 -45.45
CA ALA A 71 -15.35 8.16 -46.11
C ALA A 71 -16.46 8.37 -45.09
N ASP A 72 -17.00 9.57 -45.15
CA ASP A 72 -18.18 10.08 -44.50
C ASP A 72 -19.41 9.67 -45.33
N SER A 73 -20.47 9.16 -44.71
CA SER A 73 -21.80 9.14 -45.33
C SER A 73 -22.89 9.11 -44.28
N ALA A 74 -23.50 10.28 -44.12
CA ALA A 74 -24.71 10.55 -43.37
C ALA A 74 -25.97 9.92 -44.00
N SER A 75 -27.02 9.77 -43.18
CA SER A 75 -28.45 10.11 -43.43
C SER A 75 -29.37 9.12 -42.68
N LEU A 76 -30.04 9.58 -41.62
CA LEU A 76 -31.38 10.17 -41.59
C LEU A 76 -32.51 9.18 -41.94
N SER A 77 -33.32 8.80 -40.95
CA SER A 77 -34.74 9.23 -40.92
C SER A 77 -35.48 8.71 -39.68
N THR A 78 -36.13 9.67 -39.03
CA THR A 78 -37.23 9.59 -38.08
C THR A 78 -38.48 8.92 -38.65
N ALA A 79 -39.18 8.10 -37.85
CA ALA A 79 -40.64 8.10 -37.78
C ALA A 79 -41.19 7.40 -36.53
N ILE A 80 -42.25 8.01 -36.02
CA ILE A 80 -43.00 7.78 -34.78
C ILE A 80 -44.03 6.65 -34.97
N GLY A 81 -44.42 5.92 -33.91
CA GLY A 81 -45.80 5.45 -33.80
C GLY A 81 -46.08 4.11 -33.12
N ARG A 82 -46.54 4.20 -31.86
CA ARG A 82 -47.68 3.48 -31.22
C ARG A 82 -47.72 1.93 -31.21
N SER A 83 -47.79 1.39 -29.99
CA SER A 83 -48.38 0.08 -29.66
C SER A 83 -49.88 0.02 -29.99
N PRO A 84 -50.49 -1.17 -30.16
CA PRO A 84 -51.03 -1.88 -29.00
C PRO A 84 -51.08 -3.43 -29.08
N ALA A 85 -51.42 -4.01 -27.93
CA ALA A 85 -52.20 -5.24 -27.72
C ALA A 85 -51.52 -6.62 -27.89
N GLN A 86 -51.17 -7.17 -26.72
CA GLN A 86 -51.53 -8.51 -26.22
C GLN A 86 -51.94 -9.58 -27.24
N ARG A 87 -51.11 -10.64 -27.31
CA ARG A 87 -51.59 -11.98 -27.66
C ARG A 87 -50.90 -13.04 -26.80
N ARG A 88 -51.70 -13.69 -25.95
CA ARG A 88 -51.33 -14.87 -25.16
C ARG A 88 -50.77 -15.98 -26.07
N ARG A 89 -49.60 -16.50 -25.73
CA ARG A 89 -49.19 -17.86 -26.10
C ARG A 89 -48.57 -18.58 -24.89
N ARG A 90 -49.21 -19.69 -24.52
CA ARG A 90 -48.69 -20.73 -23.62
C ARG A 90 -47.40 -21.28 -24.22
N GLY A 91 -46.32 -21.29 -23.45
CA GLY A 91 -45.05 -21.91 -23.78
C GLY A 91 -44.49 -22.61 -22.55
N ARG A 92 -44.21 -23.90 -22.70
CA ARG A 92 -43.74 -24.87 -21.70
C ARG A 92 -42.62 -24.34 -20.81
N GLY A 93 -42.77 -24.60 -19.50
CA GLY A 93 -41.67 -24.54 -18.55
C GLY A 93 -40.55 -25.49 -19.00
N SER A 94 -39.39 -24.90 -19.28
CA SER A 94 -38.11 -25.59 -19.31
C SER A 94 -37.35 -25.07 -18.09
N SER A 95 -37.36 -25.87 -17.02
CA SER A 95 -36.44 -25.68 -15.91
C SER A 95 -35.04 -25.91 -16.46
N ALA A 96 -34.38 -24.83 -16.87
CA ALA A 96 -32.95 -24.85 -17.12
C ALA A 96 -32.28 -25.13 -15.78
N ARG A 97 -31.88 -26.38 -15.57
CA ARG A 97 -30.92 -26.73 -14.53
C ARG A 97 -29.65 -25.95 -14.86
N ILE A 98 -29.40 -24.90 -14.11
CA ILE A 98 -28.08 -24.29 -14.02
C ILE A 98 -27.19 -25.40 -13.45
N CYS A 99 -26.41 -26.05 -14.30
CA CYS A 99 -25.29 -26.86 -13.84
C CYS A 99 -24.34 -25.89 -13.14
N ALA A 100 -24.38 -25.86 -11.81
CA ALA A 100 -23.29 -25.30 -11.03
C ALA A 100 -22.04 -26.07 -11.45
N VAL A 101 -21.09 -25.37 -12.06
CA VAL A 101 -19.74 -25.89 -12.25
C VAL A 101 -19.19 -26.07 -10.85
N MET A 102 -19.21 -27.31 -10.36
CA MET A 102 -18.48 -27.68 -9.15
C MET A 102 -17.01 -27.50 -9.48
N VAL A 103 -16.41 -26.43 -8.96
CA VAL A 103 -14.95 -26.32 -8.92
C VAL A 103 -14.49 -27.39 -7.94
N ASP A 104 -13.77 -28.40 -8.43
CA ASP A 104 -13.16 -29.42 -7.59
C ASP A 104 -12.24 -28.71 -6.59
N THR A 105 -12.65 -28.69 -5.32
CA THR A 105 -11.85 -28.14 -4.24
C THR A 105 -10.77 -29.16 -3.93
N GLU A 106 -9.54 -28.86 -4.33
CA GLU A 106 -8.40 -29.71 -4.00
C GLU A 106 -8.29 -29.83 -2.48
N THR A 107 -8.20 -31.07 -2.02
CA THR A 107 -8.09 -31.43 -0.61
C THR A 107 -6.76 -32.13 -0.38
N THR A 108 -6.13 -31.88 0.76
CA THR A 108 -4.92 -32.60 1.17
C THR A 108 -5.23 -34.07 1.45
N LYS A 109 -4.19 -34.88 1.69
CA LYS A 109 -4.35 -36.30 2.07
C LYS A 109 -5.18 -36.47 3.34
N SER A 110 -5.26 -35.45 4.20
CA SER A 110 -6.09 -35.44 5.40
C SER A 110 -7.50 -34.86 5.20
N GLY A 111 -7.85 -34.43 3.98
CA GLY A 111 -9.17 -33.86 3.64
C GLY A 111 -9.31 -32.35 3.89
N VAL A 112 -8.20 -31.64 4.18
CA VAL A 112 -8.20 -30.19 4.40
C VAL A 112 -8.25 -29.48 3.05
N ARG A 113 -9.16 -28.50 2.89
CA ARG A 113 -9.21 -27.65 1.69
C ARG A 113 -7.90 -26.88 1.55
N VAL A 114 -7.25 -26.99 0.39
CA VAL A 114 -6.05 -26.21 0.08
C VAL A 114 -6.42 -24.73 -0.02
N VAL A 115 -5.63 -23.86 0.62
CA VAL A 115 -5.76 -22.40 0.52
C VAL A 115 -4.75 -21.86 -0.49
N ARG A 116 -5.23 -21.37 -1.64
CA ARG A 116 -4.38 -20.78 -2.68
C ARG A 116 -4.25 -19.27 -2.48
N ILE A 117 -3.02 -18.80 -2.26
CA ILE A 117 -2.69 -17.39 -2.01
C ILE A 117 -2.18 -16.75 -3.29
N GLY A 118 -3.00 -15.90 -3.91
CA GLY A 118 -2.60 -15.05 -5.03
C GLY A 118 -1.73 -13.88 -4.57
N THR A 119 -0.57 -13.72 -5.20
CA THR A 119 0.35 -12.60 -4.93
C THR A 119 1.17 -12.22 -6.15
N ARG A 120 1.72 -11.01 -6.16
CA ARG A 120 2.71 -10.59 -7.16
C ARG A 120 4.04 -11.30 -6.96
N GLY A 121 4.82 -11.41 -8.03
CA GLY A 121 6.14 -12.07 -8.02
C GLY A 121 7.31 -11.22 -7.50
N SER A 122 7.08 -9.99 -7.04
CA SER A 122 8.17 -9.17 -6.48
C SER A 122 8.61 -9.70 -5.11
N PRO A 123 9.89 -9.56 -4.70
CA PRO A 123 10.36 -10.04 -3.40
C PRO A 123 9.52 -9.53 -2.22
N LEU A 124 9.08 -8.27 -2.25
CA LEU A 124 8.24 -7.70 -1.19
C LEU A 124 6.84 -8.33 -1.17
N ALA A 125 6.23 -8.57 -2.32
CA ALA A 125 4.92 -9.20 -2.40
C ALA A 125 4.96 -10.67 -1.94
N LEU A 126 6.03 -11.38 -2.26
CA LEU A 126 6.29 -12.72 -1.72
C LEU A 126 6.49 -12.70 -0.21
N ALA A 127 7.26 -11.74 0.33
CA ALA A 127 7.41 -11.59 1.78
C ALA A 127 6.07 -11.35 2.49
N GLN A 128 5.16 -10.58 1.87
CA GLN A 128 3.81 -10.37 2.39
C GLN A 128 2.96 -11.65 2.32
N ALA A 129 3.03 -12.41 1.24
CA ALA A 129 2.34 -13.69 1.11
C ALA A 129 2.85 -14.72 2.12
N TYR A 130 4.16 -14.80 2.33
CA TYR A 130 4.76 -15.65 3.37
C TYR A 130 4.34 -15.21 4.77
N GLN A 131 4.33 -13.91 5.06
CA GLN A 131 3.81 -13.38 6.33
C GLN A 131 2.35 -13.80 6.57
N THR A 132 1.50 -13.74 5.54
CA THR A 132 0.11 -14.21 5.62
C THR A 132 0.02 -15.71 5.84
N ARG A 133 0.76 -16.51 5.07
CA ARG A 133 0.84 -17.98 5.20
C ARG A 133 1.24 -18.38 6.62
N ASP A 134 2.29 -17.76 7.16
CA ASP A 134 2.83 -18.13 8.46
C ASP A 134 1.83 -17.81 9.58
N ARG A 135 1.07 -16.71 9.46
CA ARG A 135 -0.03 -16.39 10.38
C ARG A 135 -1.20 -17.37 10.25
N LEU A 136 -1.58 -17.77 9.03
CA LEU A 136 -2.59 -18.82 8.82
C LEU A 136 -2.16 -20.13 9.50
N LYS A 137 -0.92 -20.56 9.31
CA LYS A 137 -0.35 -21.76 9.96
C LYS A 137 -0.31 -21.63 11.49
N GLN A 138 -0.06 -20.44 12.01
CA GLN A 138 -0.05 -20.20 13.45
C GLN A 138 -1.46 -20.33 14.04
N SER A 139 -2.46 -19.68 13.42
CA SER A 139 -3.84 -19.65 13.91
C SER A 139 -4.63 -20.94 13.66
N HIS A 140 -4.31 -21.69 12.59
CA HIS A 140 -5.07 -22.87 12.15
C HIS A 140 -4.16 -24.08 11.98
N PRO A 141 -4.12 -25.01 12.97
CA PRO A 141 -3.22 -26.16 12.94
C PRO A 141 -3.35 -27.06 11.72
N GLU A 142 -4.54 -27.19 11.15
CA GLU A 142 -4.79 -27.99 9.95
C GLU A 142 -4.08 -27.45 8.70
N LEU A 143 -3.84 -26.14 8.64
CA LEU A 143 -3.12 -25.51 7.54
C LEU A 143 -1.59 -25.69 7.64
N ARG A 144 -1.10 -26.36 8.69
CA ARG A 144 0.33 -26.70 8.83
C ARG A 144 0.75 -27.89 7.99
N GLU A 145 -0.20 -28.73 7.56
CA GLU A 145 0.08 -29.86 6.68
C GLU A 145 0.78 -29.37 5.40
N GLU A 146 1.76 -30.15 4.94
CA GLU A 146 2.46 -29.85 3.69
C GLU A 146 1.46 -29.86 2.53
N GLY A 147 1.47 -28.81 1.71
CA GLY A 147 0.51 -28.63 0.62
C GLY A 147 -0.85 -28.04 1.02
N ALA A 148 -1.13 -27.80 2.31
CA ALA A 148 -2.40 -27.16 2.71
C ALA A 148 -2.51 -25.68 2.34
N ILE A 149 -1.39 -25.01 2.08
CA ILE A 149 -1.34 -23.65 1.56
C ILE A 149 -0.41 -23.61 0.34
N GLU A 150 -0.93 -23.10 -0.77
CA GLU A 150 -0.19 -22.87 -2.00
C GLU A 150 0.01 -21.35 -2.23
N ILE A 151 1.19 -20.94 -2.70
CA ILE A 151 1.42 -19.56 -3.13
C ILE A 151 1.42 -19.53 -4.66
N VAL A 152 0.44 -18.84 -5.21
CA VAL A 152 0.24 -18.69 -6.65
C VAL A 152 0.75 -17.31 -7.07
N VAL A 153 1.88 -17.31 -7.80
CA VAL A 153 2.51 -16.07 -8.26
C VAL A 153 1.85 -15.61 -9.56
N ILE A 154 1.27 -14.41 -9.50
CA ILE A 154 0.54 -13.79 -10.61
C ILE A 154 1.35 -12.62 -11.16
N LYS A 155 1.55 -12.60 -12.48
CA LYS A 155 2.30 -11.55 -13.16
C LYS A 155 1.37 -10.41 -13.56
N THR A 156 1.55 -9.24 -12.96
CA THR A 156 0.69 -8.08 -13.20
C THR A 156 1.19 -7.20 -14.35
N THR A 157 0.30 -6.41 -14.96
CA THR A 157 0.68 -5.41 -15.98
C THR A 157 1.63 -4.36 -15.42
N GLY A 158 1.47 -3.98 -14.14
CA GLY A 158 2.40 -3.09 -13.43
C GLY A 158 3.83 -3.62 -13.34
N ASP A 159 4.03 -4.94 -13.40
CA ASP A 159 5.36 -5.55 -13.44
C ASP A 159 5.98 -5.53 -14.85
N LYS A 160 5.15 -5.39 -15.90
CA LYS A 160 5.60 -5.34 -17.31
C LYS A 160 5.96 -3.92 -17.76
N ILE A 161 5.22 -2.90 -17.32
CA ILE A 161 5.35 -1.52 -17.81
C ILE A 161 6.21 -0.69 -16.85
N LEU A 162 7.53 -0.72 -17.05
CA LEU A 162 8.50 0.01 -16.21
C LEU A 162 8.98 1.35 -16.81
N ASN A 163 8.73 1.60 -18.10
CA ASN A 163 9.36 2.68 -18.87
C ASN A 163 8.56 3.99 -18.97
N GLN A 164 7.40 4.10 -18.32
CA GLN A 164 6.54 5.31 -18.33
C GLN A 164 6.19 5.75 -16.88
N PRO A 165 5.89 7.02 -16.59
CA PRO A 165 5.40 7.50 -15.28
C PRO A 165 4.09 6.83 -14.82
N LEU A 166 3.78 6.86 -13.51
CA LEU A 166 2.57 6.17 -12.99
C LEU A 166 1.31 6.92 -13.31
N ALA A 167 1.36 8.25 -13.25
CA ALA A 167 0.31 9.13 -13.74
C ALA A 167 -0.15 8.71 -15.16
N ASP A 168 0.81 8.46 -16.04
CA ASP A 168 0.60 8.27 -17.48
C ASP A 168 0.09 6.87 -17.88
N ILE A 169 0.23 5.86 -17.01
CA ILE A 169 -0.30 4.52 -17.27
C ILE A 169 -1.80 4.52 -16.91
N GLY A 170 -2.67 4.56 -17.93
CA GLY A 170 -4.13 4.48 -17.76
C GLY A 170 -4.58 3.22 -17.00
N GLY A 171 -5.72 3.33 -16.29
CA GLY A 171 -6.34 2.24 -15.52
C GLY A 171 -6.13 2.31 -14.00
N LYS A 172 -7.22 2.20 -13.22
CA LYS A 172 -7.16 2.01 -11.76
C LYS A 172 -6.81 0.53 -11.49
N GLY A 173 -5.97 0.25 -10.48
CA GLY A 173 -5.65 -1.13 -10.08
C GLY A 173 -4.50 -1.82 -10.82
N LEU A 174 -3.52 -1.07 -11.35
CA LEU A 174 -2.39 -1.61 -12.15
C LEU A 174 -1.61 -2.78 -11.48
N PHE A 175 -1.62 -2.86 -10.15
CA PHE A 175 -0.92 -3.88 -9.38
C PHE A 175 -1.84 -4.91 -8.71
N THR A 176 -3.16 -4.75 -8.82
CA THR A 176 -4.13 -5.66 -8.19
C THR A 176 -4.96 -6.42 -9.22
N LYS A 177 -5.23 -5.82 -10.39
CA LYS A 177 -6.18 -6.34 -11.37
C LYS A 177 -6.01 -7.84 -11.66
N GLU A 178 -4.83 -8.31 -12.02
CA GLU A 178 -4.67 -9.72 -12.38
C GLU A 178 -4.79 -10.67 -11.18
N VAL A 179 -4.50 -10.19 -9.96
CA VAL A 179 -4.75 -10.96 -8.72
C VAL A 179 -6.24 -10.97 -8.42
N ASP A 180 -6.92 -9.85 -8.61
CA ASP A 180 -8.36 -9.72 -8.43
C ASP A 180 -9.12 -10.61 -9.45
N ASP A 181 -8.68 -10.63 -10.72
CA ASP A 181 -9.22 -11.49 -11.77
C ASP A 181 -9.08 -12.98 -11.38
N ALA A 182 -7.89 -13.41 -10.91
CA ALA A 182 -7.64 -14.77 -10.47
C ALA A 182 -8.47 -15.17 -9.23
N LEU A 183 -8.71 -14.22 -8.33
CA LEU A 183 -9.58 -14.43 -7.17
C LEU A 183 -11.03 -14.65 -7.62
N MET A 184 -11.51 -13.84 -8.57
CA MET A 184 -12.87 -13.94 -9.11
C MET A 184 -13.07 -15.16 -10.01
N SER A 185 -12.05 -15.60 -10.75
CA SER A 185 -12.08 -16.85 -11.53
C SER A 185 -11.88 -18.11 -10.67
N SER A 186 -11.71 -17.96 -9.36
CA SER A 186 -11.44 -19.06 -8.42
C SER A 186 -10.15 -19.82 -8.69
N GLU A 187 -9.18 -19.20 -9.38
CA GLU A 187 -7.80 -19.68 -9.51
C GLU A 187 -7.03 -19.56 -8.18
N VAL A 188 -7.38 -18.56 -7.38
CA VAL A 188 -6.88 -18.40 -6.00
C VAL A 188 -8.04 -18.21 -5.02
N ASP A 189 -7.80 -18.45 -3.74
CA ASP A 189 -8.81 -18.31 -2.68
C ASP A 189 -8.69 -17.00 -1.92
N ILE A 190 -7.46 -16.48 -1.80
CA ILE A 190 -7.20 -15.15 -1.22
C ILE A 190 -6.20 -14.36 -2.06
N GLY A 191 -6.38 -13.05 -2.13
CA GLY A 191 -5.43 -12.09 -2.71
C GLY A 191 -4.68 -11.31 -1.63
N VAL A 192 -3.35 -11.29 -1.66
CA VAL A 192 -2.52 -10.55 -0.68
C VAL A 192 -1.91 -9.30 -1.31
N HIS A 193 -2.18 -8.15 -0.70
CA HIS A 193 -1.81 -6.85 -1.25
C HIS A 193 -1.15 -5.93 -0.22
N SER A 194 -0.27 -5.06 -0.69
CA SER A 194 0.05 -3.82 0.04
C SER A 194 -1.16 -2.90 -0.03
N MET A 195 -1.72 -2.48 1.11
CA MET A 195 -3.00 -1.76 1.10
C MET A 195 -2.99 -0.43 0.33
N LYS A 196 -1.86 0.26 0.30
CA LYS A 196 -1.69 1.49 -0.48
C LYS A 196 -1.86 1.31 -2.00
N ASP A 197 -1.75 0.07 -2.49
CA ASP A 197 -1.87 -0.27 -3.91
C ASP A 197 -3.29 -0.76 -4.25
N VAL A 198 -4.14 -1.02 -3.25
CA VAL A 198 -5.52 -1.49 -3.43
C VAL A 198 -6.43 -0.31 -3.78
N PRO A 199 -7.16 -0.34 -4.91
CA PRO A 199 -8.10 0.71 -5.27
C PRO A 199 -9.17 0.96 -4.20
N THR A 200 -9.78 2.14 -4.22
CA THR A 200 -10.87 2.49 -3.29
C THR A 200 -12.14 1.68 -3.56
N TYR A 201 -12.38 1.34 -4.83
CA TYR A 201 -13.44 0.43 -5.27
C TYR A 201 -12.93 -1.00 -5.40
N LEU A 202 -13.73 -1.97 -4.96
CA LEU A 202 -13.47 -3.40 -5.15
C LEU A 202 -14.46 -3.96 -6.19
N PRO A 203 -14.06 -4.93 -7.02
CA PRO A 203 -14.96 -5.65 -7.90
C PRO A 203 -16.17 -6.24 -7.16
N GLU A 204 -17.32 -6.36 -7.84
CA GLU A 204 -18.51 -7.00 -7.29
C GLU A 204 -18.22 -8.46 -6.89
N GLY A 205 -18.69 -8.88 -5.71
CA GLY A 205 -18.43 -10.20 -5.15
C GLY A 205 -17.05 -10.38 -4.51
N MET A 206 -16.22 -9.33 -4.45
CA MET A 206 -14.93 -9.32 -3.75
C MET A 206 -15.03 -8.48 -2.48
N ILE A 207 -14.53 -9.02 -1.37
CA ILE A 207 -14.42 -8.32 -0.09
C ILE A 207 -12.97 -8.26 0.37
N LEU A 208 -12.68 -7.28 1.24
CA LEU A 208 -11.36 -7.09 1.84
C LEU A 208 -11.49 -7.09 3.38
N PRO A 209 -11.81 -8.25 3.99
CA PRO A 209 -12.21 -8.32 5.40
C PRO A 209 -11.03 -8.23 6.38
N CYS A 210 -9.79 -8.35 5.90
CA CYS A 210 -8.65 -8.57 6.77
C CYS A 210 -7.50 -7.62 6.48
N ASN A 211 -7.05 -6.92 7.53
CA ASN A 211 -5.75 -6.28 7.56
C ASN A 211 -4.86 -6.90 8.63
N LEU A 212 -3.63 -7.25 8.27
CA LEU A 212 -2.63 -7.68 9.26
C LEU A 212 -2.20 -6.49 10.13
N PRO A 213 -1.60 -6.73 11.33
CA PRO A 213 -1.04 -5.66 12.15
C PRO A 213 -0.14 -4.72 11.33
N ARG A 214 -0.46 -3.41 11.38
CA ARG A 214 0.22 -2.39 10.59
C ARG A 214 1.69 -2.29 11.00
N GLU A 215 2.57 -2.27 10.01
CA GLU A 215 3.97 -1.91 10.23
C GLU A 215 4.15 -0.38 10.21
N ASP A 216 5.34 0.09 10.55
CA ASP A 216 5.74 1.49 10.51
C ASP A 216 5.33 2.19 9.21
N VAL A 217 4.52 3.23 9.38
CA VAL A 217 3.92 3.97 8.27
C VAL A 217 4.89 4.94 7.62
N ARG A 218 6.04 5.23 8.24
CA ARG A 218 6.95 6.30 7.84
C ARG A 218 7.71 5.99 6.55
N ASP A 219 8.15 7.06 5.89
CA ASP A 219 9.09 6.97 4.79
C ASP A 219 10.54 7.02 5.32
N ALA A 220 11.40 6.21 4.72
CA ALA A 220 12.84 6.20 4.94
C ALA A 220 13.54 7.01 3.85
N PHE A 221 14.42 7.91 4.27
CA PHE A 221 15.37 8.59 3.41
C PHE A 221 16.61 7.73 3.22
N ILE A 222 17.03 7.57 1.97
CA ILE A 222 18.18 6.74 1.60
C ILE A 222 19.09 7.59 0.72
N CYS A 223 20.28 7.87 1.24
CA CYS A 223 21.31 8.66 0.60
C CYS A 223 22.70 8.17 1.04
N PRO A 224 23.64 7.96 0.10
CA PRO A 224 25.01 7.56 0.44
C PRO A 224 25.88 8.69 1.02
N THR A 225 25.50 9.96 0.85
CA THR A 225 26.41 11.10 1.07
C THR A 225 26.01 12.04 2.20
N VAL A 226 24.73 12.19 2.51
CA VAL A 226 24.23 13.11 3.56
C VAL A 226 23.13 12.44 4.39
N SER A 227 22.86 12.96 5.59
CA SER A 227 21.97 12.29 6.55
C SER A 227 20.50 12.69 6.46
N SER A 228 20.20 13.79 5.78
CA SER A 228 18.84 14.33 5.65
C SER A 228 18.58 14.98 4.29
N LEU A 229 17.30 15.18 3.96
CA LEU A 229 16.89 15.94 2.77
C LEU A 229 17.40 17.40 2.82
N ALA A 230 17.51 17.99 4.02
CA ALA A 230 17.93 19.37 4.21
C ALA A 230 19.43 19.60 3.89
N GLU A 231 20.24 18.55 3.97
CA GLU A 231 21.68 18.59 3.67
C GLU A 231 21.99 18.40 2.19
N LEU A 232 21.00 18.03 1.36
CA LEU A 232 21.22 17.86 -0.07
C LEU A 232 21.55 19.22 -0.73
N PRO A 233 22.64 19.30 -1.54
CA PRO A 233 22.93 20.50 -2.31
C PRO A 233 21.77 20.90 -3.21
N ALA A 234 21.59 22.21 -3.41
CA ALA A 234 20.60 22.72 -4.36
C ALA A 234 20.76 22.07 -5.75
N GLY A 235 19.65 21.69 -6.37
CA GLY A 235 19.62 21.00 -7.66
C GLY A 235 19.83 19.49 -7.60
N SER A 236 20.07 18.91 -6.41
CA SER A 236 20.22 17.45 -6.25
C SER A 236 18.98 16.69 -6.74
N LEU A 237 19.22 15.55 -7.41
CA LEU A 237 18.17 14.68 -7.92
C LEU A 237 17.69 13.69 -6.85
N VAL A 238 16.41 13.74 -6.50
CA VAL A 238 15.75 12.78 -5.61
C VAL A 238 14.83 11.87 -6.42
N GLY A 239 15.07 10.56 -6.36
CA GLY A 239 14.28 9.58 -7.11
C GLY A 239 12.98 9.23 -6.39
N SER A 240 11.82 9.55 -7.00
CA SER A 240 10.50 9.07 -6.55
C SER A 240 9.50 9.08 -7.70
N ALA A 241 8.71 8.01 -7.85
CA ALA A 241 7.56 7.96 -8.76
C ALA A 241 6.22 8.35 -8.08
N SER A 242 6.25 8.73 -6.79
CA SER A 242 5.07 9.07 -6.01
C SER A 242 4.86 10.59 -6.03
N LEU A 243 3.74 11.04 -6.60
CA LEU A 243 3.37 12.47 -6.58
C LEU A 243 3.19 12.99 -5.15
N ARG A 244 2.68 12.16 -4.24
CA ARG A 244 2.60 12.47 -2.80
C ARG A 244 3.95 12.85 -2.20
N ARG A 245 5.00 12.05 -2.49
CA ARG A 245 6.35 12.34 -1.97
C ARG A 245 6.94 13.53 -2.68
N GLN A 246 6.77 13.60 -4.01
CA GLN A 246 7.27 14.69 -4.82
C GLN A 246 6.76 16.04 -4.32
N SER A 247 5.44 16.19 -4.15
CA SER A 247 4.83 17.43 -3.72
C SER A 247 5.32 17.86 -2.33
N GLN A 248 5.39 16.94 -1.37
CA GLN A 248 5.89 17.23 -0.01
C GLN A 248 7.38 17.57 0.02
N ILE A 249 8.22 16.89 -0.77
CA ILE A 249 9.63 17.24 -0.92
C ILE A 249 9.76 18.65 -1.49
N LEU A 250 9.10 18.95 -2.60
CA LEU A 250 9.22 20.24 -3.28
C LEU A 250 8.60 21.39 -2.48
N HIS A 251 7.59 21.11 -1.66
CA HIS A 251 7.01 22.08 -0.74
C HIS A 251 8.04 22.54 0.31
N LYS A 252 8.73 21.59 0.94
CA LYS A 252 9.70 21.88 2.01
C LYS A 252 11.10 22.25 1.49
N TYR A 253 11.50 21.70 0.36
CA TYR A 253 12.83 21.82 -0.23
C TYR A 253 12.74 22.18 -1.73
N PRO A 254 12.28 23.40 -2.07
CA PRO A 254 12.00 23.81 -3.46
C PRO A 254 13.25 23.88 -4.36
N SER A 255 14.46 23.87 -3.78
CA SER A 255 15.72 23.83 -4.53
C SER A 255 16.08 22.43 -5.05
N LEU A 256 15.43 21.37 -4.57
CA LEU A 256 15.67 20.00 -5.02
C LEU A 256 14.91 19.69 -6.31
N LYS A 257 15.33 18.64 -7.01
CA LYS A 257 14.65 18.12 -8.20
C LYS A 257 14.17 16.71 -7.94
N VAL A 258 12.88 16.45 -8.12
CA VAL A 258 12.33 15.09 -8.01
C VAL A 258 12.17 14.50 -9.40
N VAL A 259 12.71 13.30 -9.61
CA VAL A 259 12.68 12.61 -10.90
C VAL A 259 11.97 11.26 -10.78
N ASN A 260 11.25 10.88 -11.84
CA ASN A 260 10.54 9.61 -11.89
C ASN A 260 11.50 8.44 -11.68
N PHE A 261 11.22 7.60 -10.68
CA PHE A 261 12.14 6.56 -10.23
C PHE A 261 11.39 5.26 -9.92
N ARG A 262 11.52 4.30 -10.82
CA ARG A 262 10.73 3.06 -10.86
C ARG A 262 11.57 1.80 -10.79
N GLY A 263 10.88 0.71 -10.48
CA GLY A 263 11.43 -0.61 -10.18
C GLY A 263 10.93 -1.12 -8.82
N ASN A 264 11.19 -2.39 -8.53
CA ASN A 264 11.06 -2.92 -7.17
C ASN A 264 12.13 -2.30 -6.24
N VAL A 265 12.10 -2.64 -4.95
CA VAL A 265 13.00 -2.08 -3.94
C VAL A 265 14.47 -2.26 -4.34
N GLN A 266 14.86 -3.48 -4.71
CA GLN A 266 16.23 -3.83 -5.06
C GLN A 266 16.72 -3.08 -6.31
N THR A 267 15.90 -2.98 -7.36
CA THR A 267 16.24 -2.22 -8.57
C THR A 267 16.47 -0.75 -8.27
N ARG A 268 15.66 -0.16 -7.37
CA ARG A 268 15.81 1.24 -6.96
C ARG A 268 17.10 1.46 -6.17
N LEU A 269 17.42 0.57 -5.24
CA LEU A 269 18.67 0.64 -4.48
C LEU A 269 19.89 0.47 -5.37
N LYS A 270 19.83 -0.42 -6.37
CA LYS A 270 20.88 -0.55 -7.38
C LYS A 270 21.09 0.76 -8.16
N LYS A 271 20.01 1.34 -8.70
CA LYS A 271 20.08 2.64 -9.41
C LYS A 271 20.64 3.76 -8.54
N LEU A 272 20.32 3.78 -7.25
CA LEU A 272 20.92 4.71 -6.29
C LEU A 272 22.43 4.49 -6.16
N SER A 273 22.87 3.23 -5.98
CA SER A 273 24.31 2.91 -5.90
C SER A 273 25.09 3.22 -7.18
N GLU A 274 24.42 3.21 -8.33
CA GLU A 274 24.97 3.61 -9.63
C GLU A 274 24.98 5.13 -9.85
N GLY A 275 24.49 5.93 -8.88
CA GLY A 275 24.50 7.39 -8.96
C GLY A 275 23.45 8.00 -9.88
N VAL A 276 22.41 7.25 -10.27
CA VAL A 276 21.30 7.76 -11.12
C VAL A 276 20.57 8.92 -10.43
N VAL A 277 20.50 8.90 -9.11
CA VAL A 277 19.94 9.96 -8.25
C VAL A 277 20.83 10.12 -7.02
N ALA A 278 20.80 11.29 -6.37
CA ALA A 278 21.55 11.55 -5.15
C ALA A 278 20.90 10.87 -3.93
N ALA A 279 19.57 10.77 -3.92
CA ALA A 279 18.80 10.13 -2.86
C ALA A 279 17.49 9.52 -3.39
N THR A 280 16.88 8.63 -2.61
CA THR A 280 15.52 8.14 -2.86
C THR A 280 14.76 7.97 -1.55
N LEU A 281 13.43 7.82 -1.65
CA LEU A 281 12.56 7.50 -0.52
C LEU A 281 11.90 6.13 -0.72
N LEU A 282 11.91 5.30 0.33
CA LEU A 282 11.18 4.03 0.38
C LEU A 282 10.31 3.95 1.63
N ALA A 283 9.26 3.13 1.61
CA ALA A 283 8.45 2.94 2.82
C ALA A 283 9.25 2.05 3.79
N LEU A 284 9.37 2.46 5.06
CA LEU A 284 10.16 1.71 6.04
C LEU A 284 9.63 0.29 6.25
N ALA A 285 8.30 0.12 6.27
CA ALA A 285 7.64 -1.18 6.28
C ALA A 285 8.10 -2.13 5.16
N GLY A 286 8.42 -1.60 3.98
CA GLY A 286 8.91 -2.40 2.86
C GLY A 286 10.34 -2.87 3.08
N LEU A 287 11.19 -2.00 3.65
CA LEU A 287 12.57 -2.33 3.98
C LEU A 287 12.64 -3.37 5.10
N LYS A 288 11.88 -3.18 6.18
CA LYS A 288 11.82 -4.14 7.30
C LYS A 288 11.37 -5.54 6.88
N ARG A 289 10.34 -5.65 6.04
CA ARG A 289 9.86 -6.96 5.52
C ARG A 289 10.87 -7.68 4.64
N LEU A 290 11.82 -6.94 4.07
CA LEU A 290 12.89 -7.48 3.25
C LEU A 290 14.20 -7.66 4.03
N ASP A 291 14.20 -7.38 5.34
CA ASP A 291 15.40 -7.37 6.17
C ASP A 291 16.47 -6.38 5.67
N MET A 292 16.01 -5.19 5.24
CA MET A 292 16.83 -4.12 4.66
C MET A 292 16.67 -2.79 5.42
N ALA A 293 16.24 -2.83 6.67
CA ALA A 293 15.98 -1.61 7.46
C ALA A 293 17.25 -0.74 7.60
N ASP A 294 18.41 -1.37 7.70
CA ASP A 294 19.73 -0.69 7.83
C ASP A 294 20.14 0.08 6.57
N THR A 295 19.42 -0.10 5.46
CA THR A 295 19.63 0.72 4.26
C THR A 295 19.07 2.15 4.44
N ALA A 296 18.20 2.38 5.42
CA ALA A 296 17.68 3.71 5.70
C ALA A 296 18.78 4.59 6.31
N THR A 297 19.07 5.72 5.66
CA THR A 297 19.98 6.74 6.20
C THR A 297 19.32 7.49 7.36
N SER A 298 18.04 7.83 7.21
CA SER A 298 17.21 8.40 8.28
C SER A 298 15.74 8.08 8.04
N ILE A 299 14.94 8.19 9.11
CA ILE A 299 13.49 7.95 9.06
C ILE A 299 12.78 9.30 9.15
N LEU A 300 11.96 9.62 8.15
CA LEU A 300 11.20 10.86 8.12
C LEU A 300 10.02 10.78 9.10
N SER A 301 9.85 11.83 9.90
CA SER A 301 8.67 11.93 10.77
C SER A 301 7.39 12.03 9.92
N THR A 302 6.24 11.72 10.53
CA THR A 302 4.93 11.87 9.86
C THR A 302 4.51 13.35 9.74
N ASP A 303 5.27 14.27 10.32
CA ASP A 303 5.13 15.73 10.11
C ASP A 303 6.00 16.21 8.94
N ASP A 304 7.15 15.56 8.69
CA ASP A 304 8.00 15.84 7.53
C ASP A 304 7.49 15.20 6.24
N MET A 305 6.83 14.04 6.36
CA MET A 305 6.36 13.25 5.24
C MET A 305 5.12 12.46 5.64
N LEU A 306 3.94 13.05 5.48
CA LEU A 306 2.67 12.38 5.73
C LEU A 306 2.55 11.18 4.77
N PRO A 307 2.25 9.97 5.28
CA PRO A 307 2.37 8.74 4.50
C PRO A 307 1.25 8.58 3.48
N ALA A 308 1.46 7.66 2.54
CA ALA A 308 0.37 7.25 1.66
C ALA A 308 -0.76 6.59 2.47
N ILE A 309 -1.98 6.78 1.99
CA ILE A 309 -3.16 6.09 2.52
C ILE A 309 -2.87 4.59 2.63
N ALA A 310 -3.11 4.04 3.82
CA ALA A 310 -2.90 2.65 4.17
C ALA A 310 -1.45 2.13 4.04
N GLN A 311 -0.45 3.02 3.99
CA GLN A 311 0.96 2.62 4.01
C GLN A 311 1.27 1.79 5.27
N GLY A 312 2.07 0.74 5.11
CA GLY A 312 2.45 -0.17 6.20
C GLY A 312 1.49 -1.34 6.40
N ALA A 313 0.23 -1.25 5.96
CA ALA A 313 -0.76 -2.32 6.11
C ALA A 313 -0.70 -3.34 4.95
N ILE A 314 -0.91 -4.62 5.28
CA ILE A 314 -1.20 -5.69 4.33
C ILE A 314 -2.71 -5.91 4.35
N GLY A 315 -3.32 -5.99 3.18
CA GLY A 315 -4.73 -6.35 3.00
C GLY A 315 -4.85 -7.73 2.39
N ILE A 316 -5.85 -8.47 2.85
CA ILE A 316 -6.17 -9.79 2.32
C ILE A 316 -7.61 -9.76 1.83
N ALA A 317 -7.78 -10.00 0.54
CA ALA A 317 -9.07 -10.07 -0.12
C ALA A 317 -9.51 -11.52 -0.30
N CYS A 318 -10.83 -11.74 -0.34
CA CYS A 318 -11.45 -13.00 -0.70
C CYS A 318 -12.77 -12.75 -1.45
N ARG A 319 -13.37 -13.83 -1.96
CA ARG A 319 -14.74 -13.78 -2.48
C ARG A 319 -15.74 -13.64 -1.33
N GLU A 320 -16.77 -12.85 -1.56
CA GLU A 320 -17.91 -12.73 -0.66
C GLU A 320 -18.66 -14.07 -0.57
N GLY A 321 -18.97 -14.53 0.64
CA GLY A 321 -19.70 -15.77 0.87
C GLY A 321 -18.83 -17.03 0.88
N ASP A 322 -17.51 -16.91 0.75
CA ASP A 322 -16.58 -18.02 1.00
C ASP A 322 -16.34 -18.19 2.51
N GLU A 323 -17.35 -18.73 3.21
CA GLU A 323 -17.40 -18.81 4.69
C GLU A 323 -16.16 -19.46 5.31
N VAL A 324 -15.56 -20.44 4.63
CA VAL A 324 -14.35 -21.12 5.09
C VAL A 324 -13.16 -20.16 5.11
N ILE A 325 -12.97 -19.42 4.01
CA ILE A 325 -11.89 -18.45 3.88
C ILE A 325 -12.14 -17.25 4.81
N GLU A 326 -13.37 -16.74 4.88
CA GLU A 326 -13.72 -15.65 5.79
C GLU A 326 -13.41 -16.00 7.24
N ARG A 327 -13.73 -17.24 7.68
CA ARG A 327 -13.38 -17.74 9.02
C ARG A 327 -11.87 -17.76 9.26
N TYR A 328 -11.08 -18.19 8.27
CA TYR A 328 -9.62 -18.14 8.38
C TYR A 328 -9.11 -16.71 8.53
N LEU A 329 -9.60 -15.79 7.70
CA LEU A 329 -9.18 -14.39 7.69
C LEU A 329 -9.61 -13.61 8.93
N ALA A 330 -10.74 -13.96 9.54
CA ALA A 330 -11.22 -13.34 10.78
C ALA A 330 -10.18 -13.44 11.92
N SER A 331 -9.47 -14.57 12.01
CA SER A 331 -8.41 -14.78 13.02
C SER A 331 -7.12 -13.99 12.77
N LEU A 332 -6.93 -13.49 11.54
CA LEU A 332 -5.74 -12.74 11.13
C LEU A 332 -5.96 -11.23 11.20
N ASN A 333 -7.22 -10.80 11.16
CA ASN A 333 -7.58 -9.39 11.12
C ASN A 333 -7.14 -8.69 12.40
N HIS A 334 -6.46 -7.57 12.23
CA HIS A 334 -6.10 -6.65 13.28
C HIS A 334 -7.02 -5.43 13.21
N GLU A 335 -8.00 -5.40 14.11
CA GLU A 335 -9.11 -4.46 14.03
C GLU A 335 -8.67 -3.00 14.09
N ASP A 336 -7.70 -2.67 14.93
CA ASP A 336 -7.13 -1.32 15.00
C ASP A 336 -6.56 -0.87 13.65
N THR A 337 -5.87 -1.76 12.94
CA THR A 337 -5.38 -1.45 11.59
C THR A 337 -6.51 -1.31 10.59
N ARG A 338 -7.49 -2.21 10.64
CA ARG A 338 -8.65 -2.20 9.73
C ARG A 338 -9.42 -0.89 9.86
N LEU A 339 -9.67 -0.42 11.09
CA LEU A 339 -10.35 0.84 11.39
C LEU A 339 -9.56 2.05 10.88
N ALA A 340 -8.25 2.15 11.17
CA ALA A 340 -7.40 3.22 10.67
C ALA A 340 -7.39 3.27 9.13
N VAL A 341 -7.22 2.11 8.49
CA VAL A 341 -7.23 1.97 7.04
C VAL A 341 -8.60 2.33 6.45
N ALA A 342 -9.71 2.01 7.11
CA ALA A 342 -11.05 2.39 6.67
C ALA A 342 -11.25 3.92 6.68
N CYS A 343 -10.79 4.61 7.74
CA CYS A 343 -10.80 6.08 7.80
C CYS A 343 -10.04 6.70 6.62
N GLU A 344 -8.78 6.29 6.44
CA GLU A 344 -7.90 6.81 5.41
C GLU A 344 -8.42 6.52 4.00
N ARG A 345 -8.99 5.32 3.77
CA ARG A 345 -9.60 4.96 2.48
C ARG A 345 -10.89 5.71 2.21
N ALA A 346 -11.70 6.00 3.23
CA ALA A 346 -12.91 6.81 3.08
C ALA A 346 -12.56 8.24 2.63
N PHE A 347 -11.50 8.82 3.20
CA PHE A 347 -10.92 10.08 2.74
C PHE A 347 -10.46 10.00 1.28
N LEU A 348 -9.67 8.98 0.92
CA LEU A 348 -9.16 8.81 -0.45
C LEU A 348 -10.29 8.63 -1.47
N ALA A 349 -11.34 7.90 -1.11
CA ALA A 349 -12.46 7.61 -2.01
C ALA A 349 -13.25 8.86 -2.39
N VAL A 350 -13.48 9.78 -1.44
CA VAL A 350 -14.18 11.04 -1.73
C VAL A 350 -13.36 11.96 -2.64
N LEU A 351 -12.02 11.91 -2.54
CA LEU A 351 -11.11 12.69 -3.39
C LEU A 351 -10.88 12.08 -4.79
N ASP A 352 -11.56 10.98 -5.12
CA ASP A 352 -11.26 10.10 -6.26
C ASP A 352 -9.75 9.79 -6.42
N GLY A 353 -9.07 9.62 -5.28
CA GLY A 353 -7.63 9.49 -5.23
C GLY A 353 -7.11 8.11 -5.63
N SER A 354 -5.82 8.06 -5.98
CA SER A 354 -5.11 6.81 -6.27
C SER A 354 -3.63 6.93 -5.93
N CYS A 355 -2.83 5.89 -6.20
CA CYS A 355 -1.37 5.94 -6.09
C CYS A 355 -0.70 6.99 -7.00
N ARG A 356 -1.49 7.60 -7.90
CA ARG A 356 -1.07 8.62 -8.86
C ARG A 356 -1.47 10.03 -8.45
N THR A 357 -2.17 10.22 -7.34
CA THR A 357 -2.57 11.54 -6.88
C THR A 357 -1.65 12.02 -5.74
N PRO A 358 -1.38 13.33 -5.64
CA PRO A 358 -0.58 13.93 -4.57
C PRO A 358 -1.38 14.03 -3.25
N ILE A 359 -1.82 12.88 -2.74
CA ILE A 359 -2.68 12.75 -1.56
C ILE A 359 -1.94 11.95 -0.49
N ALA A 360 -2.00 12.42 0.75
CA ALA A 360 -1.51 11.70 1.92
C ALA A 360 -2.57 11.67 3.02
N GLY A 361 -2.46 10.70 3.92
CA GLY A 361 -3.31 10.66 5.10
C GLY A 361 -2.92 9.56 6.07
N LEU A 362 -3.23 9.79 7.33
CA LEU A 362 -2.88 8.91 8.43
C LEU A 362 -3.90 9.03 9.56
N ALA A 363 -4.51 7.91 9.94
CA ALA A 363 -5.31 7.76 11.15
C ALA A 363 -4.50 7.04 12.23
N VAL A 364 -4.47 7.60 13.43
CA VAL A 364 -3.71 7.07 14.58
C VAL A 364 -4.63 7.00 15.80
N ARG A 365 -4.51 5.93 16.59
CA ARG A 365 -5.17 5.81 17.90
C ARG A 365 -4.45 6.72 18.90
N THR A 366 -5.18 7.61 19.55
CA THR A 366 -4.66 8.51 20.59
C THR A 366 -4.65 7.81 21.95
N GLU A 367 -3.90 8.36 22.91
CA GLU A 367 -3.74 7.77 24.26
C GLU A 367 -5.06 7.67 25.04
N ASP A 368 -5.99 8.58 24.79
CA ASP A 368 -7.35 8.58 25.34
C ASP A 368 -8.31 7.59 24.64
N GLY A 369 -7.79 6.81 23.67
CA GLY A 369 -8.53 5.78 22.95
C GLY A 369 -9.31 6.29 21.74
N GLY A 370 -9.26 7.60 21.44
CA GLY A 370 -9.83 8.20 20.23
C GLY A 370 -9.01 8.00 18.97
N CYS A 371 -9.45 8.59 17.87
CA CYS A 371 -8.76 8.63 16.58
C CYS A 371 -8.35 10.06 16.23
N SER A 372 -7.07 10.26 15.94
CA SER A 372 -6.55 11.44 15.26
C SER A 372 -6.28 11.12 13.80
N PHE A 373 -7.00 11.80 12.89
CA PHE A 373 -6.79 11.72 11.46
C PHE A 373 -6.13 13.01 10.95
N ARG A 374 -5.09 12.87 10.12
CA ARG A 374 -4.52 13.95 9.31
C ARG A 374 -4.60 13.57 7.84
N GLY A 375 -4.92 14.53 6.99
CA GLY A 375 -4.94 14.37 5.53
C GLY A 375 -4.38 15.59 4.83
N LEU A 376 -3.83 15.41 3.63
CA LEU A 376 -3.43 16.51 2.77
C LEU A 376 -3.63 16.20 1.29
N VAL A 377 -3.82 17.26 0.51
CA VAL A 377 -3.74 17.27 -0.95
C VAL A 377 -2.80 18.38 -1.39
N ALA A 378 -2.01 18.15 -2.44
CA ALA A 378 -1.01 19.10 -2.88
C ALA A 378 -0.94 19.23 -4.40
N SER A 379 -0.39 20.33 -4.91
CA SER A 379 0.05 20.40 -6.30
C SER A 379 1.29 19.53 -6.52
N PRO A 380 1.45 18.88 -7.70
CA PRO A 380 2.64 18.08 -7.99
C PRO A 380 3.96 18.85 -7.87
N ASP A 381 3.93 20.17 -8.05
CA ASP A 381 5.10 21.06 -7.88
C ASP A 381 5.32 21.53 -6.44
N GLY A 382 4.46 21.14 -5.49
CA GLY A 382 4.56 21.47 -4.06
C GLY A 382 4.21 22.91 -3.69
N LYS A 383 3.80 23.76 -4.64
CA LYS A 383 3.50 25.19 -4.37
C LYS A 383 2.20 25.40 -3.61
N ARG A 384 1.24 24.48 -3.73
CA ARG A 384 -0.03 24.52 -3.01
C ARG A 384 -0.17 23.22 -2.22
N VAL A 385 -0.35 23.35 -0.91
CA VAL A 385 -0.64 22.22 -0.01
C VAL A 385 -1.84 22.63 0.83
N LEU A 386 -2.85 21.76 0.89
CA LEU A 386 -4.02 21.91 1.72
C LEU A 386 -4.07 20.74 2.69
N GLU A 387 -4.13 21.04 3.98
CA GLU A 387 -4.13 20.07 5.05
C GLU A 387 -5.45 20.11 5.82
N THR A 388 -5.80 19.00 6.43
CA THR A 388 -6.98 18.87 7.28
C THR A 388 -6.69 17.89 8.42
N SER A 389 -7.40 18.05 9.53
CA SER A 389 -7.33 17.10 10.65
C SER A 389 -8.70 16.88 11.27
N ARG A 390 -8.89 15.69 11.85
CA ARG A 390 -10.10 15.32 12.61
C ARG A 390 -9.73 14.57 13.87
N GLN A 391 -10.55 14.75 14.89
CA GLN A 391 -10.58 13.94 16.09
C GLN A 391 -11.96 13.29 16.19
N CYS A 392 -12.03 11.99 16.46
CA CYS A 392 -13.29 11.26 16.57
C CYS A 392 -13.15 10.04 17.48
N SER A 393 -14.26 9.36 17.79
CA SER A 393 -14.16 8.06 18.48
C SER A 393 -13.50 7.03 17.57
N TYR A 394 -12.82 6.04 18.15
CA TYR A 394 -12.17 4.98 17.37
C TYR A 394 -13.16 3.85 17.02
N THR A 395 -14.27 4.21 16.39
CA THR A 395 -15.32 3.30 15.92
C THR A 395 -15.43 3.37 14.39
N PHE A 396 -15.89 2.28 13.77
CA PHE A 396 -15.92 2.18 12.31
C PHE A 396 -16.74 3.30 11.65
N GLU A 397 -17.91 3.60 12.20
CA GLU A 397 -18.84 4.61 11.67
C GLU A 397 -18.25 6.02 11.76
N ASP A 398 -17.77 6.41 12.94
CA ASP A 398 -17.18 7.74 13.16
C ASP A 398 -15.90 7.94 12.36
N MET A 399 -15.06 6.92 12.25
CA MET A 399 -13.81 6.99 11.50
C MET A 399 -14.05 7.14 9.99
N ILE A 400 -15.06 6.44 9.44
CA ILE A 400 -15.47 6.65 8.04
C ILE A 400 -16.05 8.05 7.85
N ALA A 401 -16.90 8.52 8.77
CA ALA A 401 -17.49 9.84 8.71
C ALA A 401 -16.41 10.94 8.75
N ALA A 402 -15.44 10.83 9.65
CA ALA A 402 -14.31 11.75 9.76
C ALA A 402 -13.46 11.79 8.49
N GLY A 403 -13.16 10.63 7.89
CA GLY A 403 -12.42 10.58 6.63
C GLY A 403 -13.17 11.26 5.47
N LYS A 404 -14.48 11.00 5.34
CA LYS A 404 -15.32 11.63 4.31
C LYS A 404 -15.47 13.14 4.50
N ASP A 405 -15.68 13.58 5.73
CA ASP A 405 -15.83 15.00 6.06
C ASP A 405 -14.55 15.79 5.79
N ALA A 406 -13.40 15.25 6.21
CA ALA A 406 -12.08 15.82 5.92
C ALA A 406 -11.84 15.98 4.41
N ALA A 407 -12.20 14.98 3.61
CA ALA A 407 -12.09 15.07 2.16
C ALA A 407 -13.05 16.12 1.55
N GLY A 408 -14.28 16.20 2.07
CA GLY A 408 -15.27 17.20 1.66
C GLY A 408 -14.82 18.64 1.95
N GLU A 409 -14.14 18.87 3.07
CA GLU A 409 -13.49 20.15 3.39
C GLU A 409 -12.42 20.48 2.34
N LEU A 410 -11.51 19.54 2.06
CA LEU A 410 -10.43 19.78 1.10
C LEU A 410 -10.97 20.05 -0.31
N LEU A 411 -12.01 19.35 -0.77
CA LEU A 411 -12.63 19.63 -2.08
C LEU A 411 -13.19 21.05 -2.17
N LYS A 412 -13.86 21.53 -1.11
CA LYS A 412 -14.39 22.89 -1.05
C LYS A 412 -13.27 23.93 -1.06
N SER A 413 -12.20 23.70 -0.29
CA SER A 413 -11.05 24.60 -0.19
C SER A 413 -10.17 24.61 -1.44
N ALA A 414 -10.05 23.47 -2.11
CA ALA A 414 -9.23 23.29 -3.31
C ALA A 414 -9.80 24.03 -4.52
N GLY A 415 -11.14 24.02 -4.66
CA GLY A 415 -11.84 24.50 -5.84
C GLY A 415 -11.85 23.47 -6.98
N PRO A 416 -12.66 23.70 -8.03
CA PRO A 416 -12.92 22.71 -9.08
C PRO A 416 -11.68 22.35 -9.91
N ASP A 417 -10.75 23.28 -10.09
CA ASP A 417 -9.58 23.10 -10.96
C ASP A 417 -8.36 22.53 -10.24
N PHE A 418 -8.43 22.28 -8.93
CA PHE A 418 -7.25 21.86 -8.19
C PHE A 418 -6.71 20.53 -8.70
N PHE A 419 -7.53 19.56 -9.08
CA PHE A 419 -7.04 18.27 -9.56
C PHE A 419 -6.76 18.23 -11.08
N ASN A 420 -6.94 19.35 -11.79
CA ASN A 420 -6.62 19.48 -13.21
C ASN A 420 -5.14 19.82 -13.41
N TRP A 421 -4.29 18.81 -13.26
CA TRP A 421 -2.87 18.90 -13.55
C TRP A 421 -2.64 18.44 -15.00
N SER A 422 -2.77 19.38 -15.94
CA SER A 422 -2.50 19.17 -17.37
C SER A 422 -1.03 18.89 -17.65
#